data_AF-A0A450T5S1-F1
#
_entry.id   AF-A0A450T5S1-F1
#
_cell.length_a   1.000
_cell.length_b   1.000
_cell.length_c   1.000
_cell.angle_alpha   90.00
_cell.angle_beta   90.00
_cell.angle_gamma   90.00
#
_symmetry.space_group_name_H-M   'P 1'
#
loop_
_entity.id
_entity.type
_entity.pdbx_description
1 polymer ?
#
loop_
_entity_poly.entity_id
_entity_poly.type
_entity_poly.pdbx_seq_one_letter_code
_entity_poly.pdbx_strand_id
1 'polypeptide(L)'
;RHDPEQRVEICLRAQEGLAELEPDPNKRIKYIDFILQYANLNESEQAQYEQYLQQSSYKEEIMGPVQQAIENSLQQGRKEGIQQGIHQGIHQGIQQGIQQGIQQGEHKKAVDVAKTALDEGMGIGMVSKISGLSEEEIRKLLIH
;
A
#
# COMPACT_ATOMS: atom_id res chain seq x y z
N ARG A 1 24.88 -0.63 15.91
CA ARG A 1 23.96 0.53 15.97
C ARG A 1 24.71 1.60 16.75
N HIS A 2 24.89 2.80 16.20
CA HIS A 2 25.49 3.92 16.93
C HIS A 2 24.61 4.32 18.11
N ASP A 3 25.19 4.89 19.16
CA ASP A 3 24.42 5.44 20.27
C ASP A 3 23.46 6.55 19.76
N PRO A 4 22.27 6.72 20.36
CA PRO A 4 21.30 7.73 19.96
C PRO A 4 21.90 9.14 19.83
N GLU A 5 22.71 9.56 20.80
CA GLU A 5 23.39 10.87 20.80
C GLU A 5 24.39 11.02 19.64
N GLN A 6 25.03 9.92 19.22
CA GLN A 6 25.96 9.95 18.09
C GLN A 6 25.23 10.16 16.76
N ARG A 7 23.98 9.71 16.61
CA ARG A 7 23.23 9.82 15.35
C ARG A 7 22.87 11.26 15.02
N VAL A 8 22.46 12.02 16.03
CA VAL A 8 22.13 13.45 15.90
C VAL A 8 23.36 14.22 15.44
N GLU A 9 24.49 14.00 16.11
CA GLU A 9 25.76 14.66 15.78
C GLU A 9 26.27 14.27 14.38
N ILE A 10 26.25 12.98 14.04
CA ILE A 10 26.65 12.48 12.72
C ILE A 10 25.77 13.09 11.62
N CYS A 11 24.46 13.18 11.84
CA CYS A 11 23.53 13.79 10.90
C CYS A 11 23.88 15.26 10.63
N LEU A 12 24.06 16.06 11.69
CA LEU A 12 24.41 17.47 11.56
C LEU A 12 25.76 17.65 10.86
N ARG A 13 26.81 16.93 11.29
CA ARG A 13 28.14 17.01 10.67
C ARG A 13 28.12 16.62 9.19
N ALA A 14 27.32 15.62 8.81
CA ALA A 14 27.17 15.22 7.42
C ALA A 14 26.54 16.34 6.58
N GLN A 15 25.55 17.05 7.11
CA GLN A 15 24.90 18.16 6.41
C GLN A 15 25.78 19.42 6.36
N GLU A 16 26.55 19.71 7.41
CA GLU A 16 27.54 20.79 7.42
C GLU A 16 28.61 20.55 6.36
N GLY A 17 29.20 19.35 6.33
CA GLY A 17 30.17 18.98 5.30
C GLY A 17 29.56 19.02 3.89
N LEU A 18 28.30 18.63 3.74
CA LEU A 18 27.60 18.72 2.46
C LEU A 18 27.38 20.18 2.02
N ALA A 19 27.02 21.07 2.94
CA ALA A 19 26.83 22.49 2.68
C ALA A 19 28.13 23.17 2.22
N GLU A 20 29.26 22.72 2.77
CA GLU A 20 30.60 23.20 2.41
C GLU A 20 31.09 22.64 1.06
N LEU A 21 30.89 21.35 0.80
CA LEU A 21 31.57 20.64 -0.29
C LEU A 21 30.80 20.59 -1.62
N GLU A 22 29.46 20.64 -1.59
CA GLU A 22 28.64 20.52 -2.81
C GLU A 22 27.99 21.86 -3.12
N PRO A 23 28.36 22.60 -4.18
CA PRO A 23 27.72 23.87 -4.51
C PRO A 23 26.37 23.74 -5.23
N ASP A 24 26.04 22.60 -5.83
CA ASP A 24 24.80 22.42 -6.59
C ASP A 24 23.60 22.18 -5.65
N PRO A 25 22.62 23.10 -5.60
CA PRO A 25 21.47 22.98 -4.70
C PRO A 25 20.64 21.73 -4.97
N ASN A 26 20.53 21.29 -6.24
CA ASN A 26 19.76 20.09 -6.57
C ASN A 26 20.45 18.81 -6.08
N LYS A 27 21.79 18.78 -6.10
CA LYS A 27 22.54 17.65 -5.55
C LYS A 27 22.51 17.64 -4.03
N ARG A 28 22.61 18.81 -3.38
CA ARG A 28 22.42 18.93 -1.92
C ARG A 28 21.11 18.29 -1.47
N ILE A 29 20.00 18.68 -2.08
CA ILE A 29 18.67 18.16 -1.71
C ILE A 29 18.62 16.63 -1.83
N LYS A 30 19.18 16.06 -2.91
CA LYS A 30 19.24 14.61 -3.09
C LYS A 30 20.06 13.91 -2.02
N TYR A 31 21.23 14.46 -1.66
CA TYR A 31 22.07 13.86 -0.63
C TYR A 31 21.51 14.05 0.78
N ILE A 32 20.83 15.16 1.05
CA ILE A 32 20.13 15.40 2.31
C ILE A 32 19.05 14.34 2.54
N ASP A 33 18.25 14.02 1.52
CA ASP A 33 17.24 12.96 1.62
C ASP A 33 17.87 11.63 2.09
N PHE A 34 19.00 11.23 1.49
CA PHE A 34 19.74 10.05 1.94
C PHE A 34 20.25 10.17 3.38
N ILE A 35 20.82 11.32 3.76
CA ILE A 35 21.31 11.55 5.13
C ILE A 35 20.17 11.40 6.14
N LEU A 36 19.01 12.02 5.89
CA LEU A 36 17.85 11.95 6.78
C LEU A 36 17.31 10.52 6.89
N GLN A 37 17.21 9.81 5.76
CA GLN A 37 16.74 8.43 5.73
C GLN A 37 17.66 7.48 6.52
N TYR A 38 18.99 7.63 6.37
CA TYR A 38 19.95 6.79 7.08
C TYR A 38 20.09 7.15 8.57
N ALA A 39 20.00 8.44 8.90
CA ALA A 39 20.03 8.90 10.28
C ALA A 39 18.82 8.35 11.06
N ASN A 40 17.64 8.33 10.42
CA ASN A 40 16.39 7.79 10.96
C ASN A 40 16.15 8.23 12.41
N LEU A 41 16.25 9.55 12.63
CA LEU A 41 16.10 10.18 13.93
C LEU A 41 14.65 10.06 14.40
N ASN A 42 14.45 9.63 15.64
CA ASN A 42 13.14 9.67 16.27
C ASN A 42 12.76 11.11 16.70
N GLU A 43 11.54 11.32 17.20
CA GLU A 43 11.04 12.65 17.60
C GLU A 43 11.95 13.37 18.61
N SER A 44 12.46 12.65 19.62
CA SER A 44 13.36 13.26 20.61
C SER A 44 14.72 13.62 20.01
N GLU A 45 15.24 12.80 19.10
CA GLU A 45 16.49 13.05 18.39
C GLU A 45 16.34 14.18 17.37
N GLN A 46 15.17 14.31 16.73
CA GLN A 46 14.85 15.43 15.84
C GLN A 46 14.83 16.75 16.62
N ALA A 47 14.19 16.77 17.79
CA ALA A 47 14.21 17.95 18.65
C ALA A 47 15.65 18.33 19.09
N GLN A 48 16.49 17.35 19.42
CA GLN A 48 17.90 17.59 19.72
C GLN A 48 18.68 18.11 18.51
N TYR A 49 18.45 17.52 17.33
CA TYR A 49 19.04 17.96 16.07
C TYR A 49 18.68 19.42 15.78
N GLU A 50 17.41 19.81 15.96
CA GLU A 50 16.96 21.19 15.80
C GLU A 50 17.69 22.14 16.77
N GLN A 51 17.88 21.74 18.02
CA GLN A 51 18.63 22.53 18.99
C GLN A 51 20.10 22.72 18.60
N TYR A 52 20.76 21.68 18.09
CA TYR A 52 22.14 21.78 17.62
C TYR A 52 22.24 22.61 16.34
N LEU A 53 21.28 22.47 15.42
CA LEU A 53 21.22 23.27 14.21
C LEU A 53 21.08 24.77 14.50
N GLN A 54 20.36 25.15 15.57
CA GLN A 54 20.30 26.57 15.99
C GLN A 54 21.67 27.16 16.35
N GLN A 55 22.63 26.32 16.78
CA GLN A 55 23.98 26.73 17.17
C GLN A 55 25.00 26.58 16.03
N SER A 56 24.62 25.93 14.92
CA SER A 56 25.51 25.73 13.76
C SER A 56 25.68 27.02 12.96
N SER A 57 26.91 27.25 12.50
CA SER A 57 27.21 28.35 11.57
C SER A 57 26.67 28.11 10.16
N TYR A 58 26.28 26.87 9.83
CA TYR A 58 25.72 26.47 8.52
C TYR A 58 24.19 26.41 8.50
N LYS A 59 23.54 26.95 9.53
CA LYS A 59 22.09 26.86 9.70
C LYS A 59 21.32 27.31 8.46
N GLU A 60 21.65 28.48 7.92
CA GLU A 60 20.92 29.06 6.79
C GLU A 60 21.10 28.24 5.50
N GLU A 61 22.29 27.66 5.31
CA GLU A 61 22.63 26.80 4.19
C GLU A 61 21.96 25.43 4.26
N ILE A 62 21.66 24.94 5.47
CA ILE A 62 21.06 23.62 5.72
C ILE A 62 19.53 23.70 5.72
N MET A 63 18.94 24.71 6.36
CA MET A 63 17.49 24.76 6.64
C MET A 63 16.62 24.69 5.38
N GLY A 64 16.92 25.50 4.36
CA GLY A 64 16.13 25.53 3.13
C GLY A 64 16.15 24.18 2.38
N PRO A 65 17.33 23.64 2.06
CA PRO A 65 17.46 22.33 1.41
C PRO A 65 16.87 21.17 2.22
N VAL A 66 17.00 21.17 3.56
CA VAL A 66 16.36 20.16 4.43
C VAL A 66 14.85 20.24 4.35
N GLN A 67 14.27 21.44 4.44
CA GLN A 67 12.82 21.62 4.32
C GLN A 67 12.30 21.11 2.98
N GLN A 68 13.02 21.42 1.89
CA GLN A 68 12.65 20.96 0.55
C GLN A 68 12.80 19.44 0.40
N ALA A 69 13.84 18.83 0.98
CA ALA A 69 14.01 17.39 0.99
C ALA A 69 12.84 16.69 1.72
N ILE A 70 12.47 17.17 2.91
CA ILE A 70 11.33 16.64 3.67
C ILE A 70 10.03 16.75 2.87
N GLU A 71 9.76 17.90 2.25
CA GLU A 71 8.56 18.08 1.43
C GLU A 71 8.53 17.12 0.24
N ASN A 72 9.63 16.98 -0.49
CA ASN A 72 9.74 16.05 -1.61
C ASN A 72 9.48 14.60 -1.17
N SER A 73 10.06 14.18 -0.05
CA SER A 73 9.94 12.81 0.45
C SER A 73 8.52 12.52 0.96
N LEU A 74 7.85 13.50 1.59
CA LEU A 74 6.44 13.41 1.95
C LEU A 74 5.52 13.30 0.73
N GLN A 75 5.77 14.12 -0.31
CA GLN A 75 5.00 14.08 -1.55
C GLN A 75 5.18 12.74 -2.28
N GLN A 76 6.43 12.26 -2.37
CA GLN A 76 6.74 10.98 -3.00
C GLN A 76 6.11 9.81 -2.24
N GLY A 77 6.27 9.77 -0.91
CA GLY A 77 5.68 8.73 -0.07
C GLY A 77 4.15 8.70 -0.15
N ARG A 78 3.50 9.88 -0.21
CA ARG A 78 2.06 9.97 -0.44
C ARG A 78 1.66 9.40 -1.81
N LYS A 79 2.39 9.77 -2.86
CA LYS A 79 2.13 9.30 -4.23
C LYS A 79 2.28 7.79 -4.33
N GLU A 80 3.36 7.24 -3.79
CA GLU A 80 3.61 5.80 -3.75
C GLU A 80 2.53 5.06 -2.95
N GLY A 81 2.16 5.57 -1.77
CA GLY A 81 1.09 4.98 -0.95
C GLY A 81 -0.26 4.95 -1.66
N ILE A 82 -0.64 6.04 -2.34
CA ILE A 82 -1.86 6.09 -3.16
C ILE A 82 -1.79 5.08 -4.31
N GLN A 83 -0.67 5.05 -5.03
CA GLN A 83 -0.49 4.14 -6.17
C GLN A 83 -0.56 2.67 -5.73
N GLN A 84 0.11 2.31 -4.63
CA GLN A 84 0.08 0.97 -4.06
C GLN A 84 -1.34 0.61 -3.60
N GLY A 85 -2.02 1.51 -2.89
CA GLY A 85 -3.38 1.30 -2.42
C GLY A 85 -4.38 1.09 -3.57
N ILE A 86 -4.31 1.90 -4.63
CA ILE A 86 -5.13 1.73 -5.83
C ILE A 86 -4.83 0.39 -6.50
N HIS A 87 -3.56 0.05 -6.69
CA HIS A 87 -3.17 -1.19 -7.35
C HIS A 87 -3.66 -2.42 -6.59
N GLN A 88 -3.45 -2.45 -5.28
CA GLN A 88 -3.93 -3.53 -4.41
C GLN A 88 -5.46 -3.63 -4.41
N GLY A 89 -6.15 -2.49 -4.27
CA GLY A 89 -7.62 -2.45 -4.26
C GLY A 89 -8.24 -2.94 -5.58
N ILE A 90 -7.70 -2.49 -6.73
CA ILE A 90 -8.16 -2.95 -8.05
C ILE A 90 -7.91 -4.45 -8.22
N HIS A 91 -6.71 -4.93 -7.88
CA HIS A 91 -6.38 -6.33 -8.04
C HIS A 91 -7.27 -7.24 -7.19
N GLN A 92 -7.46 -6.90 -5.91
CA GLN A 92 -8.35 -7.64 -5.01
C GLN A 92 -9.80 -7.59 -5.49
N GLY A 93 -10.28 -6.41 -5.89
CA GLY A 93 -11.65 -6.23 -6.38
C GLY A 93 -11.93 -7.05 -7.65
N ILE A 94 -11.00 -7.06 -8.62
CA ILE A 94 -11.12 -7.86 -9.83
C ILE A 94 -11.13 -9.36 -9.52
N GLN A 95 -10.21 -9.83 -8.67
CA GLN A 95 -10.16 -11.25 -8.31
C GLN A 95 -11.43 -11.72 -7.61
N GLN A 96 -11.91 -10.95 -6.63
CA GLN A 96 -13.16 -11.26 -5.92
C GLN A 96 -14.36 -11.22 -6.87
N GLY A 97 -14.44 -10.20 -7.72
CA GLY A 97 -15.52 -10.06 -8.70
C GLY A 97 -15.56 -11.22 -9.71
N ILE A 98 -14.41 -11.64 -10.23
CA ILE A 98 -14.32 -12.79 -11.15
C ILE A 98 -14.75 -14.07 -10.44
N GLN A 99 -14.26 -14.34 -9.23
CA GLN A 99 -14.60 -15.55 -8.49
C GLN A 99 -16.09 -15.62 -8.16
N GLN A 100 -16.66 -14.52 -7.67
CA GLN A 100 -18.10 -14.43 -7.40
C GLN A 100 -18.93 -14.57 -8.68
N GLY A 101 -18.50 -13.94 -9.77
CA GLY A 101 -19.17 -14.04 -11.08
C GLY A 101 -19.19 -15.46 -11.63
N ILE A 102 -18.07 -16.19 -11.54
CA ILE A 102 -17.99 -17.60 -11.94
C ILE A 102 -18.93 -18.46 -11.10
N GLN A 103 -18.87 -18.33 -9.76
CA GLN A 103 -19.70 -19.14 -8.86
C GLN A 103 -21.20 -18.88 -9.07
N GLN A 104 -21.59 -17.60 -9.22
CA GLN A 104 -22.99 -17.25 -9.51
C GLN A 104 -23.43 -17.78 -10.88
N GLY A 105 -22.56 -17.73 -11.89
CA GLY A 105 -22.83 -18.26 -13.22
C GLY A 105 -23.00 -19.78 -13.22
N GLU A 106 -22.11 -20.51 -12.56
CA GLU A 106 -22.17 -21.96 -12.40
C GLU A 106 -23.45 -22.38 -11.66
N HIS A 107 -23.77 -21.71 -10.55
CA HIS A 107 -25.00 -21.99 -9.80
C HIS A 107 -26.26 -21.68 -10.63
N LYS A 108 -26.28 -20.54 -11.34
CA LYS A 108 -27.42 -20.19 -12.22
C LYS A 108 -27.62 -21.25 -13.30
N LYS A 109 -26.54 -21.69 -13.94
CA LYS A 109 -26.60 -22.76 -14.94
C LYS A 109 -27.10 -24.08 -14.34
N ALA A 110 -26.65 -24.43 -13.13
CA ALA A 110 -27.13 -25.62 -12.42
C ALA A 110 -28.65 -25.55 -12.15
N VAL A 111 -29.15 -24.39 -11.73
CA VAL A 111 -30.59 -24.14 -11.54
C VAL A 111 -31.36 -24.25 -12.85
N ASP A 112 -30.87 -23.64 -13.93
CA ASP A 112 -31.54 -23.69 -15.24
C ASP A 112 -31.63 -25.14 -15.77
N VAL A 113 -30.53 -25.91 -15.67
CA VAL A 113 -30.51 -27.34 -16.00
C VAL A 113 -31.50 -28.14 -15.15
N ALA A 114 -31.54 -27.87 -13.84
CA ALA A 114 -32.46 -28.56 -12.94
C ALA A 114 -33.93 -28.31 -13.29
N LYS A 115 -34.29 -27.07 -13.61
CA LYS A 115 -35.65 -26.71 -14.04
C LYS A 115 -36.04 -27.42 -15.32
N THR A 116 -35.20 -27.37 -16.35
CA THR A 116 -35.48 -28.06 -17.62
C THR A 116 -35.67 -29.56 -17.41
N ALA A 117 -34.82 -30.20 -16.61
CA ALA A 117 -34.94 -31.63 -16.34
C ALA A 117 -36.22 -32.00 -15.55
N LEU A 118 -36.64 -31.16 -14.60
CA LEU A 118 -37.91 -31.32 -13.89
C LEU A 118 -39.12 -31.15 -14.82
N ASP A 119 -39.07 -30.16 -15.73
CA ASP A 119 -40.13 -29.91 -16.72
C ASP A 119 -40.28 -31.08 -17.70
N GLU A 120 -39.19 -31.80 -17.99
CA GLU A 120 -39.20 -33.06 -18.76
C GLU A 120 -39.69 -34.28 -17.95
N GLY A 121 -40.07 -34.08 -16.69
CA GLY A 121 -40.61 -35.13 -15.81
C GLY A 121 -39.53 -36.04 -15.19
N MET A 122 -38.25 -35.64 -15.20
CA MET A 122 -37.21 -36.40 -14.54
C MET A 122 -37.37 -36.37 -13.01
N GLY A 123 -37.10 -37.49 -12.34
CA GLY A 123 -37.16 -37.58 -10.89
C GLY A 123 -36.04 -36.80 -10.18
N ILE A 124 -36.34 -36.26 -8.99
CA ILE A 124 -35.43 -35.39 -8.18
C ILE A 124 -34.02 -35.98 -8.04
N GLY A 125 -33.89 -37.27 -7.76
CA GLY A 125 -32.58 -37.90 -7.59
C GLY A 125 -31.75 -37.97 -8.88
N MET A 126 -32.38 -38.03 -10.05
CA MET A 126 -31.67 -37.93 -11.34
C MET A 126 -31.30 -36.47 -11.64
N VAL A 127 -32.22 -35.54 -11.38
CA VAL A 127 -31.97 -34.10 -11.55
C VAL A 127 -30.79 -33.64 -10.71
N SER A 128 -30.70 -34.07 -9.45
CA SER A 128 -29.59 -33.77 -8.55
C SER A 128 -28.24 -34.22 -9.13
N LYS A 129 -28.18 -35.40 -9.73
CA LYS A 129 -26.94 -35.91 -10.35
C LYS A 129 -26.52 -35.13 -11.58
N ILE A 130 -27.47 -34.65 -12.39
CA ILE A 130 -27.19 -33.96 -13.66
C ILE A 130 -26.86 -32.47 -13.42
N SER A 131 -27.61 -31.79 -12.55
CA SER A 131 -27.42 -30.37 -12.28
C SER A 131 -26.31 -30.09 -11.27
N GLY A 132 -25.97 -31.06 -10.42
CA GLY A 132 -25.03 -30.89 -9.31
C GLY A 132 -25.61 -30.17 -8.10
N LEU A 133 -26.92 -29.85 -8.11
CA LEU A 133 -27.62 -29.30 -6.95
C LEU A 133 -28.01 -30.41 -5.96
N SER A 134 -28.10 -30.05 -4.68
CA SER A 134 -28.68 -30.94 -3.67
C SER A 134 -30.18 -31.16 -3.91
N GLU A 135 -30.70 -32.29 -3.45
CA GLU A 135 -32.16 -32.52 -3.50
C GLU A 135 -32.95 -31.47 -2.72
N GLU A 136 -32.38 -30.89 -1.67
CA GLU A 136 -33.00 -29.79 -0.91
C GLU A 136 -33.14 -28.52 -1.76
N GLU A 137 -32.08 -28.12 -2.47
CA GLU A 137 -32.13 -26.99 -3.40
C GLU A 137 -33.14 -27.23 -4.51
N ILE A 138 -33.20 -28.45 -5.04
CA ILE A 138 -34.16 -28.83 -6.08
C ILE A 138 -35.60 -28.78 -5.55
N ARG A 139 -35.85 -29.27 -4.32
CA ARG A 139 -37.18 -29.18 -3.70
C ARG A 139 -37.61 -27.74 -3.49
N LYS A 140 -36.69 -26.82 -3.18
CA LYS A 140 -36.99 -25.38 -3.09
C LYS A 140 -37.40 -24.77 -4.43
N LEU A 141 -36.93 -25.31 -5.56
CA LEU A 141 -37.35 -24.86 -6.90
C LEU A 141 -38.80 -25.27 -7.24
N LEU A 142 -39.35 -26.29 -6.57
CA LEU A 142 -40.71 -26.80 -6.77
C LEU A 142 -41.75 -26.09 -5.90
N ILE A 143 -41.30 -25.32 -4.90
CA ILE A 143 -42.17 -24.57 -3.98
C ILE A 143 -42.28 -23.14 -4.53
N HIS A 144 -43.39 -22.86 -5.23
CA HIS A 144 -43.83 -21.51 -5.55
C HIS A 144 -44.91 -21.06 -4.57
#